data_AF-A0ABD3P9T4-F1
#
_entry.id   AF-A0ABD3P9T4-F1
#
_cell.length_a   1.000
_cell.length_b   1.000
_cell.length_c   1.000
_cell.angle_alpha   90.00
_cell.angle_beta   90.00
_cell.angle_gamma   90.00
#
_symmetry.space_group_name_H-M   'P 1'
#
loop_
_entity.id
_entity.type
_entity.pdbx_description
1 polymer ?
#
loop_
_entity_poly.entity_id
_entity_poly.type
_entity_poly.pdbx_seq_one_letter_code
_entity_poly.pdbx_strand_id
1 'polypeptide(L)'
;MVQYYFAVPDLTMAKKRKRRDRSSPPQTSAKDTELSSPETPTAATTEEKTPCLAQRLKKHRGTAANTPPPPIWEDTNPTRRTYLTPHDDPKAFEACLKTSYNGFRYDSPAALPDWLHQQFESSFRGMGDLFLYDTIQPGKKRLTRTSVTRTLVGEPGSTYKYLGLRLFSHPWVDVDEEGNVVKNTPGKAGSTLRKIGYSERVATALMEMGRVNEYLIQRSNEMLEKYVSPNVIPRGLVGSADYNLTLVNKMESTNVKRDLKIENAYGMGKVSVGWHRDSGLKDFSSIAVYQTLQGAKSTKNRDEWRVALRAMDGGVGGPLTSVPALVVPLPSGSLYYMLDEFNHNHEHAVIAGSDGLRYSSTHRAAREGQGTWQYIRDKVDHFFISASKFDFNKGNVIDSKGENNVSAKKLREKFVSIVRAQQLLLNEVEFEWLRQWFVQGQRHSSLHYYWHRPIGKLCGWYQDLEKLSVSVLNLLMRQSSSKSEDKRVSEDLYDVFIECLTERSKLREAWKTRYNDPVFEEIPTDERPMTCPCLDRNEVFDFEAFSKLGRMPEQLDDLIAKIRDWRSLYVEMNTASKQNVKSQAGQSNQKKQKKTRPGSLTRKEQKRVASNWEKLKKHM
;
A
#
# COMPACT_ATOMS: atom_id res chain seq x y z
N MET A 1 -16.45 29.45 -8.34
CA MET A 1 -17.64 28.63 -8.66
C MET A 1 -17.79 27.59 -7.55
N VAL A 2 -18.76 27.86 -6.65
CA VAL A 2 -19.31 27.07 -5.52
C VAL A 2 -18.39 26.03 -4.81
N GLN A 3 -17.87 26.38 -3.64
CA GLN A 3 -17.27 25.46 -2.66
C GLN A 3 -18.36 24.93 -1.71
N TYR A 4 -18.47 23.60 -1.57
CA TYR A 4 -19.31 22.97 -0.55
C TYR A 4 -18.45 22.32 0.55
N TYR A 5 -18.69 22.74 1.79
CA TYR A 5 -18.23 22.13 3.03
C TYR A 5 -18.97 20.81 3.28
N PHE A 6 -18.24 19.75 3.62
CA PHE A 6 -18.84 18.51 4.13
C PHE A 6 -18.82 18.51 5.66
N ALA A 7 -20.00 18.56 6.27
CA ALA A 7 -20.23 18.27 7.68
C ALA A 7 -20.26 16.75 7.91
N VAL A 8 -19.61 16.28 8.98
CA VAL A 8 -19.69 14.88 9.46
C VAL A 8 -20.46 14.88 10.78
N PRO A 9 -21.44 13.98 11.01
CA PRO A 9 -22.26 14.03 12.21
C PRO A 9 -21.57 13.42 13.44
N ASP A 10 -21.83 14.10 14.56
CA ASP A 10 -21.42 13.83 15.93
C ASP A 10 -21.98 12.50 16.47
N LEU A 11 -21.13 11.69 17.11
CA LEU A 11 -21.53 10.52 17.91
C LEU A 11 -20.68 10.47 19.18
N THR A 12 -21.12 11.22 20.18
CA THR A 12 -20.63 11.13 21.56
C THR A 12 -21.37 10.04 22.32
N MET A 13 -20.65 9.09 22.91
CA MET A 13 -21.14 8.31 24.05
C MET A 13 -20.01 8.09 25.05
N ALA A 14 -20.16 8.75 26.19
CA ALA A 14 -19.31 8.67 27.37
C ALA A 14 -19.41 7.30 28.05
N LYS A 15 -18.27 6.74 28.47
CA LYS A 15 -18.22 5.64 29.46
C LYS A 15 -17.38 6.06 30.66
N LYS A 16 -18.07 6.16 31.81
CA LYS A 16 -17.54 6.42 33.16
C LYS A 16 -16.51 5.36 33.56
N ARG A 17 -15.35 5.81 34.04
CA ARG A 17 -14.28 5.00 34.64
C ARG A 17 -14.41 5.06 36.18
N LYS A 18 -14.42 3.90 36.85
CA LYS A 18 -14.41 3.78 38.32
C LYS A 18 -12.97 3.60 38.81
N ARG A 19 -12.54 4.49 39.71
CA ARG A 19 -11.29 4.45 40.48
C ARG A 19 -11.31 3.31 41.51
N ARG A 20 -10.15 2.71 41.79
CA ARG A 20 -9.81 2.11 43.09
C ARG A 20 -8.33 2.39 43.38
N ASP A 21 -8.12 3.09 44.49
CA ASP A 21 -6.84 3.42 45.13
C ASP A 21 -6.38 2.31 46.08
N ARG A 22 -5.12 2.49 46.53
CA ARG A 22 -4.39 1.92 47.69
C ARG A 22 -3.35 0.87 47.29
N SER A 23 -2.15 0.82 47.85
CA SER A 23 -1.31 1.71 48.68
C SER A 23 0.03 0.98 48.86
N SER A 24 1.11 1.74 49.06
CA SER A 24 2.53 1.33 49.05
C SER A 24 3.00 0.58 50.35
N PRO A 25 4.33 0.42 50.63
CA PRO A 25 5.14 -0.82 50.60
C PRO A 25 5.70 -1.21 51.99
N PRO A 26 6.68 -2.16 52.14
CA PRO A 26 8.10 -1.77 52.31
C PRO A 26 9.18 -2.82 51.85
N GLN A 27 10.41 -2.38 51.49
CA GLN A 27 11.77 -2.64 52.07
C GLN A 27 12.14 -4.12 52.42
N THR A 28 13.32 -4.75 52.21
CA THR A 28 14.75 -4.40 52.41
C THR A 28 15.73 -5.48 51.83
N SER A 29 16.91 -5.06 51.36
CA SER A 29 18.32 -5.59 51.46
C SER A 29 18.78 -7.08 51.36
N ALA A 30 19.77 -7.29 50.46
CA ALA A 30 21.16 -7.83 50.62
C ALA A 30 21.54 -9.35 50.65
N LYS A 31 22.49 -9.71 49.74
CA LYS A 31 23.74 -10.56 49.82
C LYS A 31 23.65 -12.04 50.31
N ASP A 32 24.46 -13.03 49.93
CA ASP A 32 25.59 -13.32 48.99
C ASP A 32 25.78 -14.88 48.97
N THR A 33 26.36 -15.48 47.90
CA THR A 33 27.09 -16.81 47.78
C THR A 33 26.33 -18.14 48.08
N GLU A 34 26.54 -19.35 47.51
CA GLU A 34 27.63 -20.05 46.77
C GLU A 34 27.12 -21.40 46.14
N LEU A 35 27.78 -21.85 45.06
CA LEU A 35 28.01 -23.21 44.45
C LEU A 35 26.97 -24.39 44.31
N SER A 36 26.84 -24.81 43.03
CA SER A 36 26.87 -26.17 42.39
C SER A 36 25.73 -27.24 42.48
N SER A 37 25.06 -27.43 41.32
CA SER A 37 24.64 -28.68 40.60
C SER A 37 23.55 -29.63 41.18
N PRO A 38 22.81 -30.48 40.41
CA PRO A 38 22.62 -30.61 38.95
C PRO A 38 21.13 -30.64 38.46
N GLU A 39 20.99 -30.71 37.13
CA GLU A 39 19.84 -30.70 36.21
C GLU A 39 18.45 -31.27 36.63
N THR A 40 17.39 -30.56 36.22
CA THR A 40 16.07 -31.12 35.83
C THR A 40 15.42 -30.18 34.79
N PRO A 41 14.72 -30.71 33.75
CA PRO A 41 14.33 -29.94 32.57
C PRO A 41 13.15 -29.02 32.91
N THR A 42 13.43 -27.72 33.06
CA THR A 42 12.40 -26.72 33.33
C THR A 42 11.78 -26.21 32.03
N ALA A 43 10.47 -26.02 32.08
CA ALA A 43 9.57 -25.59 31.02
C ALA A 43 10.15 -24.54 30.07
N ALA A 44 9.88 -24.73 28.78
CA ALA A 44 10.12 -23.77 27.72
C ALA A 44 9.69 -22.37 28.15
N THR A 45 10.68 -21.51 28.42
CA THR A 45 10.50 -20.08 28.53
C THR A 45 9.97 -19.58 27.20
N THR A 46 8.71 -19.18 27.18
CA THR A 46 8.17 -18.27 26.17
C THR A 46 9.05 -17.02 26.17
N GLU A 47 10.00 -16.94 25.25
CA GLU A 47 10.68 -15.70 24.91
C GLU A 47 9.60 -14.68 24.52
N GLU A 48 9.33 -13.71 25.39
CA GLU A 48 8.53 -12.55 25.03
C GLU A 48 9.25 -11.83 23.88
N LYS A 49 8.77 -12.04 22.65
CA LYS A 49 9.29 -11.35 21.47
C LYS A 49 9.20 -9.84 21.71
N THR A 50 10.37 -9.19 21.80
CA THR A 50 10.47 -7.73 21.88
C THR A 50 9.66 -7.10 20.74
N PRO A 51 8.71 -6.20 21.03
CA PRO A 51 7.85 -5.62 20.00
C PRO A 51 8.68 -4.83 18.98
N CYS A 52 8.33 -4.96 17.70
CA CYS A 52 9.05 -4.28 16.62
C CYS A 52 8.95 -2.76 16.75
N LEU A 53 9.85 -2.01 16.09
CA LEU A 53 9.88 -0.55 16.15
C LEU A 53 8.51 0.06 15.80
N ALA A 54 7.84 -0.43 14.75
CA ALA A 54 6.51 0.04 14.35
C ALA A 54 5.44 -0.18 15.43
N GLN A 55 5.48 -1.31 16.14
CA GLN A 55 4.58 -1.58 17.27
C GLN A 55 4.85 -0.63 18.45
N ARG A 56 6.12 -0.36 18.75
CA ARG A 56 6.52 0.58 19.81
C ARG A 56 6.09 2.01 19.48
N LEU A 57 6.39 2.50 18.27
CA LEU A 57 5.94 3.81 17.79
C LEU A 57 4.42 3.94 17.87
N LYS A 58 3.69 2.95 17.34
CA LYS A 58 2.22 2.95 17.40
C LYS A 58 1.68 3.03 18.81
N LYS A 59 2.27 2.28 19.74
CA LYS A 59 1.86 2.24 21.15
C LYS A 59 2.11 3.57 21.87
N HIS A 60 3.26 4.19 21.65
CA HIS A 60 3.70 5.36 22.43
C HIS A 60 3.39 6.71 21.77
N ARG A 61 3.39 6.77 20.44
CA ARG A 61 3.27 7.99 19.66
C ARG A 61 2.06 8.01 18.71
N GLY A 62 1.35 6.87 18.60
CA GLY A 62 0.15 6.76 17.75
C GLY A 62 0.50 6.49 16.28
N THR A 63 -0.36 6.93 15.36
CA THR A 63 -0.16 6.81 13.91
C THR A 63 -0.13 8.18 13.27
N ALA A 64 0.14 8.25 11.96
CA ALA A 64 0.04 9.51 11.21
C ALA A 64 -1.28 10.25 11.46
N ALA A 65 -2.41 9.54 11.54
CA ALA A 65 -3.72 10.15 11.79
C ALA A 65 -3.91 10.70 13.21
N ASN A 66 -3.07 10.28 14.16
CA ASN A 66 -3.12 10.71 15.56
C ASN A 66 -2.08 11.79 15.89
N THR A 67 -1.20 12.14 14.96
CA THR A 67 -0.15 13.13 15.20
C THR A 67 -0.76 14.50 15.44
N PRO A 68 -0.35 15.21 16.52
CA PRO A 68 -0.86 16.55 16.83
C PRO A 68 -0.32 17.60 15.85
N PRO A 69 -0.93 18.81 15.84
CA PRO A 69 -0.38 19.96 15.12
C PRO A 69 1.02 20.33 15.65
N PRO A 70 1.90 20.89 14.81
CA PRO A 70 3.20 21.38 15.26
C PRO A 70 3.04 22.61 16.17
N PRO A 71 4.08 22.97 16.95
CA PRO A 71 4.09 24.22 17.72
C PRO A 71 3.85 25.45 16.82
N ILE A 72 3.14 26.44 17.32
CA ILE A 72 2.82 27.66 16.56
C ILE A 72 3.90 28.71 16.83
N TRP A 73 4.54 29.19 15.77
CA TRP A 73 5.35 30.40 15.79
C TRP A 73 4.46 31.61 15.54
N GLU A 74 4.53 32.60 16.42
CA GLU A 74 3.79 33.85 16.27
C GLU A 74 4.63 34.88 15.50
N ASP A 75 4.07 35.36 14.40
CA ASP A 75 4.70 36.42 13.63
C ASP A 75 4.57 37.76 14.37
N THR A 76 5.70 38.38 14.71
CA THR A 76 5.76 39.69 15.37
C THR A 76 5.58 40.86 14.38
N ASN A 77 5.50 40.58 13.08
CA ASN A 77 5.24 41.60 12.08
C ASN A 77 3.78 42.10 12.20
N PRO A 78 3.54 43.43 12.26
CA PRO A 78 2.19 43.99 12.34
C PRO A 78 1.31 43.62 11.13
N THR A 79 1.93 43.35 9.97
CA THR A 79 1.22 42.84 8.79
C THR A 79 1.45 41.34 8.67
N ARG A 80 0.35 40.58 8.66
CA ARG A 80 0.40 39.12 8.53
C ARG A 80 1.04 38.71 7.21
N ARG A 81 2.18 38.03 7.28
CA ARG A 81 2.86 37.45 6.12
C ARG A 81 2.22 36.12 5.74
N THR A 82 2.01 35.89 4.45
CA THR A 82 1.46 34.61 3.94
C THR A 82 2.52 33.52 3.90
N TYR A 83 3.77 33.89 3.59
CA TYR A 83 4.91 33.01 3.62
C TYR A 83 6.21 33.74 4.01
N LEU A 84 7.25 32.98 4.35
CA LEU A 84 8.60 33.45 4.63
C LEU A 84 9.62 32.77 3.72
N THR A 85 10.68 33.50 3.38
CA THR A 85 11.85 33.01 2.66
C THR A 85 13.11 33.54 3.35
N PRO A 86 14.22 32.78 3.36
CA PRO A 86 15.47 33.24 3.98
C PRO A 86 16.03 34.51 3.34
N HIS A 87 15.60 34.90 2.13
CA HIS A 87 16.05 36.12 1.47
C HIS A 87 15.34 37.39 1.94
N ASP A 88 14.06 37.31 2.30
CA ASP A 88 13.25 38.48 2.64
C ASP A 88 13.37 38.84 4.12
N ASP A 89 13.36 37.84 5.00
CA ASP A 89 13.59 38.00 6.45
C ASP A 89 14.23 36.75 7.05
N PRO A 90 15.58 36.66 7.05
CA PRO A 90 16.30 35.49 7.55
C PRO A 90 16.00 35.18 9.03
N LYS A 91 15.78 36.21 9.86
CA LYS A 91 15.56 36.03 11.30
C LYS A 91 14.19 35.44 11.58
N ALA A 92 13.14 35.99 10.96
CA ALA A 92 11.80 35.44 11.09
C ALA A 92 11.69 34.05 10.47
N PHE A 93 12.29 33.84 9.30
CA PHE A 93 12.34 32.53 8.65
C PHE A 93 12.96 31.48 9.57
N GLU A 94 14.13 31.76 10.15
CA GLU A 94 14.85 30.82 11.01
C GLU A 94 14.11 30.55 12.33
N ALA A 95 13.46 31.57 12.92
CA ALA A 95 12.64 31.40 14.11
C ALA A 95 11.41 30.52 13.83
N CYS A 96 10.70 30.78 12.72
CA CYS A 96 9.56 29.97 12.30
C CYS A 96 9.97 28.53 11.97
N LEU A 97 11.09 28.36 11.26
CA LEU A 97 11.65 27.04 10.93
C LEU A 97 11.94 26.22 12.19
N LYS A 98 12.58 26.82 13.20
CA LYS A 98 12.91 26.16 14.47
C LYS A 98 11.70 25.82 15.33
N THR A 99 10.64 26.62 15.28
CA THR A 99 9.44 26.42 16.11
C THR A 99 8.42 25.53 15.42
N SER A 100 7.92 25.92 14.25
CA SER A 100 6.80 25.25 13.59
C SER A 100 7.22 24.16 12.61
N TYR A 101 8.43 24.24 12.05
CA TYR A 101 8.91 23.32 11.03
C TYR A 101 10.15 22.53 11.50
N ASN A 102 10.26 22.27 12.80
CA ASN A 102 11.47 21.71 13.42
C ASN A 102 11.91 20.34 12.84
N GLY A 103 11.02 19.58 12.21
CA GLY A 103 11.38 18.33 11.51
C GLY A 103 12.02 18.53 10.13
N PHE A 104 12.05 19.75 9.59
CA PHE A 104 12.68 20.05 8.31
C PHE A 104 14.14 20.44 8.48
N ARG A 105 15.04 19.85 7.68
CA ARG A 105 16.47 20.18 7.64
C ARG A 105 16.93 20.24 6.18
N TYR A 106 17.99 20.99 5.92
CA TYR A 106 18.60 21.02 4.60
C TYR A 106 20.09 21.33 4.68
N ASP A 107 20.83 20.75 3.74
CA ASP A 107 22.26 20.95 3.53
C ASP A 107 22.44 21.77 2.25
N SER A 108 23.35 22.75 2.32
CA SER A 108 23.86 23.40 1.12
C SER A 108 24.74 22.43 0.32
N PRO A 109 24.94 22.64 -0.99
CA PRO A 109 25.81 21.79 -1.79
C PRO A 109 27.22 21.65 -1.18
N ALA A 110 27.79 22.74 -0.67
CA ALA A 110 29.13 22.75 -0.05
C ALA A 110 29.24 21.94 1.26
N ALA A 111 28.12 21.58 1.89
CA ALA A 111 28.10 20.75 3.10
C ALA A 111 28.14 19.24 2.78
N LEU A 112 28.08 18.86 1.51
CA LEU A 112 28.04 17.48 1.04
C LEU A 112 29.35 17.13 0.32
N PRO A 113 29.76 15.84 0.34
CA PRO A 113 30.99 15.44 -0.30
C PRO A 113 30.84 15.39 -1.83
N ASP A 114 31.89 15.80 -2.57
CA ASP A 114 31.88 15.86 -4.04
C ASP A 114 31.50 14.54 -4.72
N TRP A 115 31.94 13.41 -4.16
CA TRP A 115 31.62 12.09 -4.72
C TRP A 115 30.10 11.82 -4.74
N LEU A 116 29.35 12.36 -3.79
CA LEU A 116 27.89 12.20 -3.71
C LEU A 116 27.21 12.91 -4.88
N HIS A 117 27.66 14.14 -5.18
CA HIS A 117 27.19 14.90 -6.34
C HIS A 117 27.49 14.16 -7.64
N GLN A 118 28.71 13.65 -7.80
CA GLN A 118 29.14 12.90 -8.98
C GLN A 118 28.30 11.64 -9.19
N GLN A 119 28.02 10.86 -8.13
CA GLN A 119 27.20 9.65 -8.23
C GLN A 119 25.74 9.94 -8.54
N PHE A 120 25.14 10.97 -7.94
CA PHE A 120 23.78 11.37 -8.33
C PHE A 120 23.69 11.82 -9.78
N GLU A 121 24.62 12.66 -10.25
CA GLU A 121 24.66 13.12 -11.65
C GLU A 121 24.90 12.00 -12.64
N SER A 122 25.80 11.07 -12.32
CA SER A 122 26.02 9.85 -13.10
C SER A 122 24.74 9.01 -13.15
N SER A 123 24.12 8.78 -12.00
CA SER A 123 22.88 7.99 -11.89
C SER A 123 21.73 8.59 -12.70
N PHE A 124 21.48 9.90 -12.58
CA PHE A 124 20.41 10.56 -13.32
C PHE A 124 20.60 10.51 -14.83
N ARG A 125 21.84 10.69 -15.31
CA ARG A 125 22.16 10.55 -16.74
C ARG A 125 22.02 9.11 -17.20
N GLY A 126 22.51 8.14 -16.44
CA GLY A 126 22.47 6.74 -16.82
C GLY A 126 21.07 6.15 -16.89
N MET A 127 20.15 6.62 -16.03
CA MET A 127 18.73 6.25 -16.00
C MET A 127 17.84 7.07 -16.94
N GLY A 128 18.40 7.91 -17.82
CA GLY A 128 17.62 8.88 -18.62
C GLY A 128 16.44 8.29 -19.39
N ASP A 129 16.54 7.03 -19.82
CA ASP A 129 15.50 6.33 -20.61
C ASP A 129 14.40 5.70 -19.75
N LEU A 130 14.56 5.66 -18.42
CA LEU A 130 13.62 5.02 -17.50
C LEU A 130 12.47 5.93 -17.05
N PHE A 131 12.52 7.22 -17.40
CA PHE A 131 11.58 8.23 -16.92
C PHE A 131 10.30 8.23 -17.76
N LEU A 132 9.16 7.95 -17.11
CA LEU A 132 7.83 7.97 -17.73
C LEU A 132 6.90 8.92 -17.00
N TYR A 133 5.85 9.37 -17.68
CA TYR A 133 4.75 10.04 -17.02
C TYR A 133 3.81 9.02 -16.37
N ASP A 134 3.25 9.37 -15.22
CA ASP A 134 2.32 8.49 -14.52
C ASP A 134 0.87 8.90 -14.81
N THR A 135 0.00 7.91 -15.05
CA THR A 135 -1.46 8.12 -15.14
C THR A 135 -2.12 7.78 -13.80
N ILE A 136 -2.43 8.83 -13.04
CA ILE A 136 -2.82 8.76 -11.63
C ILE A 136 -4.26 9.18 -11.40
N GLN A 137 -4.83 8.82 -10.24
CA GLN A 137 -6.20 9.13 -9.84
C GLN A 137 -6.27 9.87 -8.48
N PRO A 138 -6.00 11.19 -8.45
CA PRO A 138 -6.05 11.97 -7.21
C PRO A 138 -7.45 11.95 -6.58
N GLY A 139 -7.55 11.55 -5.31
CA GLY A 139 -8.80 11.59 -4.54
C GLY A 139 -9.94 10.74 -5.15
N LYS A 140 -9.62 9.67 -5.89
CA LYS A 140 -10.60 8.84 -6.62
C LYS A 140 -11.45 9.62 -7.64
N LYS A 141 -10.94 10.75 -8.15
CA LYS A 141 -11.58 11.55 -9.20
C LYS A 141 -11.19 11.04 -10.59
N ARG A 142 -11.27 11.90 -11.61
CA ARG A 142 -10.81 11.62 -12.98
C ARG A 142 -9.32 11.27 -13.00
N LEU A 143 -8.91 10.37 -13.90
CA LEU A 143 -7.50 10.13 -14.14
C LEU A 143 -6.83 11.39 -14.74
N THR A 144 -5.57 11.57 -14.42
CA THR A 144 -4.74 12.65 -14.97
C THR A 144 -3.32 12.16 -15.17
N ARG A 145 -2.67 12.67 -16.20
CA ARG A 145 -1.22 12.54 -16.36
C ARG A 145 -0.51 13.45 -15.37
N THR A 146 0.63 13.02 -14.86
CA THR A 146 1.49 13.89 -14.03
C THR A 146 2.17 14.96 -14.88
N SER A 147 2.49 16.11 -14.29
CA SER A 147 3.29 17.14 -14.98
C SER A 147 4.78 16.81 -15.04
N VAL A 148 5.21 15.80 -14.29
CA VAL A 148 6.61 15.37 -14.13
C VAL A 148 6.75 13.92 -14.57
N THR A 149 7.91 13.59 -15.12
CA THR A 149 8.30 12.20 -15.39
C THR A 149 9.04 11.60 -14.21
N ARG A 150 8.86 10.31 -13.97
CA ARG A 150 9.43 9.60 -12.83
C ARG A 150 9.97 8.23 -13.20
N THR A 151 10.86 7.73 -12.35
CA THR A 151 11.22 6.32 -12.27
C THR A 151 11.36 5.92 -10.80
N LEU A 152 11.03 4.68 -10.48
CA LEU A 152 11.17 4.14 -9.13
C LEU A 152 12.39 3.24 -9.08
N VAL A 153 13.27 3.45 -8.11
CA VAL A 153 14.47 2.63 -7.88
C VAL A 153 14.47 2.17 -6.43
N GLY A 154 14.87 0.94 -6.13
CA GLY A 154 14.86 0.48 -4.75
C GLY A 154 15.28 -0.96 -4.56
N GLU A 155 14.94 -1.50 -3.39
CA GLU A 155 15.14 -2.91 -3.08
C GLU A 155 14.45 -3.81 -4.10
N PRO A 156 15.05 -4.95 -4.49
CA PRO A 156 14.46 -5.87 -5.45
C PRO A 156 13.03 -6.29 -5.09
N GLY A 157 12.09 -6.02 -5.99
CA GLY A 157 10.69 -6.35 -5.77
C GLY A 157 9.91 -5.34 -4.97
N SER A 158 10.49 -4.20 -4.59
CA SER A 158 9.76 -3.11 -3.95
C SER A 158 8.78 -2.42 -4.92
N THR A 159 7.66 -1.95 -4.38
CA THR A 159 6.70 -1.15 -5.13
C THR A 159 6.26 0.04 -4.30
N TYR A 160 5.81 1.11 -4.96
CA TYR A 160 5.34 2.32 -4.28
C TYR A 160 3.96 2.72 -4.80
N LYS A 161 2.95 2.71 -3.92
CA LYS A 161 1.57 3.07 -4.29
C LYS A 161 1.27 4.51 -3.91
N TYR A 162 0.89 5.31 -4.89
CA TYR A 162 0.48 6.70 -4.69
C TYR A 162 -0.63 7.08 -5.67
N LEU A 163 -1.60 7.88 -5.20
CA LEU A 163 -2.70 8.40 -6.01
C LEU A 163 -3.39 7.33 -6.90
N GLY A 164 -3.59 6.12 -6.36
CA GLY A 164 -4.29 5.04 -7.06
C GLY A 164 -3.47 4.26 -8.10
N LEU A 165 -2.16 4.52 -8.21
CA LEU A 165 -1.23 3.78 -9.07
C LEU A 165 -0.15 3.11 -8.21
N ARG A 166 0.25 1.88 -8.55
CA ARG A 166 1.42 1.20 -7.98
C ARG A 166 2.57 1.26 -8.98
N LEU A 167 3.66 1.92 -8.59
CA LEU A 167 4.92 1.94 -9.30
C LEU A 167 5.77 0.72 -8.93
N PHE A 168 6.50 0.20 -9.89
CA PHE A 168 7.37 -0.98 -9.76
C PHE A 168 8.83 -0.54 -9.84
N SER A 169 9.70 -1.01 -8.93
CA SER A 169 11.05 -0.48 -8.85
C SER A 169 12.01 -1.17 -9.82
N HIS A 170 12.97 -0.42 -10.35
CA HIS A 170 14.21 -1.00 -10.84
C HIS A 170 15.11 -1.35 -9.63
N PRO A 171 15.68 -2.57 -9.57
CA PRO A 171 16.55 -2.97 -8.47
C PRO A 171 17.88 -2.20 -8.51
N TRP A 172 18.33 -1.69 -7.36
CA TRP A 172 19.64 -1.03 -7.21
C TRP A 172 20.77 -1.96 -6.74
N VAL A 173 20.51 -3.27 -6.71
CA VAL A 173 21.46 -4.32 -6.35
C VAL A 173 21.30 -5.51 -7.29
N ASP A 174 22.31 -6.36 -7.36
CA ASP A 174 22.22 -7.61 -8.11
C ASP A 174 21.19 -8.56 -7.49
N VAL A 175 20.57 -9.38 -8.35
CA VAL A 175 19.49 -10.29 -8.01
C VAL A 175 19.75 -11.71 -8.53
N ASP A 176 19.21 -12.69 -7.81
CA ASP A 176 19.16 -14.07 -8.26
C ASP A 176 17.99 -14.28 -9.23
N GLU A 177 17.83 -15.52 -9.67
CA GLU A 177 16.74 -15.91 -10.54
C GLU A 177 15.37 -15.81 -9.87
N GLU A 178 15.29 -15.86 -8.55
CA GLU A 178 14.05 -15.77 -7.77
C GLU A 178 13.66 -14.32 -7.46
N GLY A 179 14.52 -13.36 -7.83
CA GLY A 179 14.38 -11.93 -7.57
C GLY A 179 14.80 -11.53 -6.16
N ASN A 180 15.64 -12.32 -5.49
CA ASN A 180 16.24 -11.95 -4.20
C ASN A 180 17.59 -11.27 -4.39
N VAL A 181 17.99 -10.47 -3.40
CA VAL A 181 19.29 -9.81 -3.36
C VAL A 181 20.43 -10.83 -3.38
N VAL A 182 21.44 -10.58 -4.24
CA VAL A 182 22.69 -11.35 -4.27
C VAL A 182 23.82 -10.50 -3.68
N LYS A 183 24.64 -11.11 -2.82
CA LYS A 183 25.85 -10.46 -2.33
C LYS A 183 26.87 -10.35 -3.46
N ASN A 184 27.27 -9.12 -3.76
CA ASN A 184 28.25 -8.86 -4.83
C ASN A 184 29.63 -9.36 -4.45
N THR A 185 30.26 -10.10 -5.36
CA THR A 185 31.71 -10.30 -5.33
C THR A 185 32.39 -9.01 -5.83
N PRO A 186 33.52 -8.57 -5.22
CA PRO A 186 34.30 -7.45 -5.75
C PRO A 186 34.56 -7.58 -7.26
N GLY A 187 34.35 -6.50 -8.01
CA GLY A 187 34.52 -6.47 -9.47
C GLY A 187 33.36 -7.04 -10.30
N LYS A 188 32.30 -7.59 -9.69
CA LYS A 188 31.13 -8.16 -10.41
C LYS A 188 29.81 -7.42 -10.17
N ALA A 189 29.84 -6.22 -9.58
CA ALA A 189 28.64 -5.43 -9.32
C ALA A 189 27.88 -5.11 -10.62
N GLY A 190 26.55 -5.25 -10.57
CA GLY A 190 25.62 -5.05 -11.68
C GLY A 190 25.63 -6.18 -12.72
N SER A 191 26.38 -7.27 -12.49
CA SER A 191 26.51 -8.35 -13.49
C SER A 191 25.21 -9.09 -13.74
N THR A 192 24.40 -9.29 -12.71
CA THR A 192 23.10 -9.95 -12.85
C THR A 192 22.09 -8.99 -13.48
N LEU A 193 22.15 -7.68 -13.17
CA LEU A 193 21.31 -6.67 -13.80
C LEU A 193 21.54 -6.62 -15.32
N ARG A 194 22.81 -6.72 -15.75
CA ARG A 194 23.15 -6.84 -17.17
C ARG A 194 22.64 -8.14 -17.78
N LYS A 195 22.79 -9.26 -17.07
CA LYS A 195 22.30 -10.57 -17.51
C LYS A 195 20.79 -10.58 -17.76
N ILE A 196 20.00 -9.86 -16.94
CA ILE A 196 18.53 -9.79 -17.11
C ILE A 196 18.08 -8.77 -18.17
N GLY A 197 18.98 -7.91 -18.67
CA GLY A 197 18.72 -7.07 -19.83
C GLY A 197 18.99 -5.57 -19.67
N TYR A 198 19.36 -5.09 -18.48
CA TYR A 198 19.77 -3.69 -18.33
C TYR A 198 21.09 -3.43 -19.06
N SER A 199 21.20 -2.30 -19.75
CA SER A 199 22.48 -1.88 -20.34
C SER A 199 23.54 -1.62 -19.25
N GLU A 200 24.83 -1.68 -19.60
CA GLU A 200 25.93 -1.35 -18.68
C GLU A 200 25.73 0.02 -18.00
N ARG A 201 25.31 1.01 -18.80
CA ARG A 201 25.03 2.38 -18.34
C ARG A 201 23.92 2.41 -17.29
N VAL A 202 22.80 1.73 -17.56
CA VAL A 202 21.65 1.70 -16.63
C VAL A 202 21.97 0.89 -15.39
N ALA A 203 22.57 -0.30 -15.54
CA ALA A 203 22.95 -1.15 -14.42
C ALA A 203 23.91 -0.40 -13.46
N THR A 204 24.93 0.28 -14.00
CA THR A 204 25.85 1.10 -13.20
C THR A 204 25.12 2.20 -12.43
N ALA A 205 24.24 2.94 -13.11
CA ALA A 205 23.46 4.00 -12.48
C ALA A 205 22.52 3.50 -11.36
N LEU A 206 21.90 2.33 -11.54
CA LEU A 206 21.09 1.71 -10.49
C LEU A 206 21.95 1.30 -9.28
N MET A 207 23.13 0.71 -9.51
CA MET A 207 24.05 0.33 -8.44
C MET A 207 24.59 1.56 -7.67
N GLU A 208 24.89 2.65 -8.37
CA GLU A 208 25.28 3.93 -7.75
C GLU A 208 24.15 4.51 -6.91
N MET A 209 22.90 4.42 -7.38
CA MET A 209 21.73 4.84 -6.59
C MET A 209 21.60 4.06 -5.27
N GLY A 210 21.93 2.77 -5.27
CA GLY A 210 21.99 1.95 -4.05
C GLY A 210 23.06 2.44 -3.07
N ARG A 211 24.26 2.77 -3.56
CA ARG A 211 25.37 3.28 -2.73
C ARG A 211 25.06 4.64 -2.10
N VAL A 212 24.51 5.58 -2.89
CA VAL A 212 24.12 6.89 -2.33
C VAL A 212 22.97 6.74 -1.34
N ASN A 213 22.06 5.77 -1.54
CA ASN A 213 21.01 5.46 -0.57
C ASN A 213 21.59 5.02 0.79
N GLU A 214 22.59 4.12 0.80
CA GLU A 214 23.27 3.70 2.03
C GLU A 214 23.86 4.90 2.80
N TYR A 215 24.53 5.81 2.10
CA TYR A 215 25.03 7.06 2.69
C TYR A 215 23.91 7.93 3.27
N LEU A 216 22.80 8.08 2.53
CA LEU A 216 21.66 8.86 3.00
C LEU A 216 20.98 8.25 4.22
N ILE A 217 20.90 6.91 4.33
CA ILE A 217 20.41 6.23 5.53
C ILE A 217 21.28 6.62 6.73
N GLN A 218 22.61 6.48 6.62
CA GLN A 218 23.53 6.83 7.69
C GLN A 218 23.36 8.30 8.12
N ARG A 219 23.45 9.23 7.16
CA ARG A 219 23.33 10.67 7.43
C ARG A 219 21.97 11.03 8.04
N SER A 220 20.89 10.42 7.58
CA SER A 220 19.55 10.69 8.12
C SER A 220 19.37 10.15 9.54
N ASN A 221 20.00 9.01 9.88
CA ASN A 221 20.03 8.50 11.24
C ASN A 221 20.82 9.42 12.17
N GLU A 222 21.95 10.00 11.72
CA GLU A 222 22.68 11.02 12.47
C GLU A 222 21.81 12.27 12.72
N MET A 223 21.04 12.70 11.71
CA MET A 223 20.10 13.83 11.86
C MET A 223 18.97 13.51 12.84
N LEU A 224 18.40 12.30 12.78
CA LEU A 224 17.39 11.85 13.75
C LEU A 224 17.93 11.84 15.17
N GLU A 225 19.14 11.30 15.38
CA GLU A 225 19.76 11.23 16.70
C GLU A 225 20.06 12.63 17.26
N LYS A 226 20.52 13.54 16.41
CA LYS A 226 20.85 14.90 16.83
C LYS A 226 19.63 15.78 17.09
N TYR A 227 18.61 15.71 16.25
CA TYR A 227 17.53 16.71 16.22
C TYR A 227 16.17 16.20 16.71
N VAL A 228 15.90 14.90 16.64
CA VAL A 228 14.59 14.32 16.97
C VAL A 228 14.65 13.49 18.25
N SER A 229 15.62 12.59 18.36
CA SER A 229 15.80 11.66 19.49
C SER A 229 15.73 12.33 20.87
N PRO A 230 16.33 13.53 21.10
CA PRO A 230 16.24 14.21 22.40
C PRO A 230 14.85 14.77 22.73
N ASN A 231 14.00 15.00 21.73
CA ASN A 231 12.75 15.75 21.85
C ASN A 231 11.49 14.87 21.82
N VAL A 232 11.63 13.56 21.60
CA VAL A 232 10.51 12.60 21.56
C VAL A 232 10.36 11.85 22.88
N ILE A 233 9.15 11.40 23.18
CA ILE A 233 8.83 10.60 24.38
C ILE A 233 8.26 9.24 23.94
N PRO A 234 8.85 8.11 24.36
CA PRO A 234 10.13 7.95 25.07
C PRO A 234 11.32 8.50 24.26
N ARG A 235 12.34 9.01 24.97
CA ARG A 235 13.58 9.51 24.35
C ARG A 235 14.21 8.43 23.46
N GLY A 236 14.67 8.82 22.27
CA GLY A 236 15.23 7.91 21.28
C GLY A 236 14.22 7.06 20.51
N LEU A 237 12.90 7.17 20.78
CA LEU A 237 11.87 6.49 19.99
C LEU A 237 11.51 7.28 18.73
N VAL A 238 12.47 7.34 17.81
CA VAL A 238 12.33 7.98 16.49
C VAL A 238 11.83 6.98 15.45
N GLY A 239 11.26 7.48 14.36
CA GLY A 239 10.93 6.65 13.21
C GLY A 239 12.15 6.28 12.37
N SER A 240 11.91 5.42 11.37
CA SER A 240 12.96 4.79 10.57
C SER A 240 13.44 5.72 9.44
N ALA A 241 14.76 5.72 9.20
CA ALA A 241 15.36 6.23 7.98
C ALA A 241 15.88 5.10 7.07
N ASP A 242 15.39 3.86 7.25
CA ASP A 242 15.77 2.70 6.43
C ASP A 242 15.09 2.79 5.07
N TYR A 243 15.64 3.64 4.21
CA TYR A 243 15.12 3.90 2.88
C TYR A 243 15.26 2.65 2.01
N ASN A 244 14.12 2.09 1.61
CA ASN A 244 14.04 0.88 0.80
C ASN A 244 13.69 1.17 -0.67
N LEU A 245 13.44 2.44 -1.00
CA LEU A 245 13.27 2.92 -2.36
C LEU A 245 13.52 4.43 -2.46
N THR A 246 13.70 4.90 -3.68
CA THR A 246 13.67 6.32 -4.06
C THR A 246 12.78 6.53 -5.28
N LEU A 247 11.95 7.56 -5.21
CA LEU A 247 11.19 8.06 -6.36
C LEU A 247 11.99 9.18 -7.02
N VAL A 248 12.54 8.91 -8.19
CA VAL A 248 13.35 9.87 -8.94
C VAL A 248 12.44 10.66 -9.87
N ASN A 249 12.52 11.99 -9.79
CA ASN A 249 11.69 12.91 -10.55
C ASN A 249 12.56 13.68 -11.53
N LYS A 250 12.08 13.84 -12.77
CA LYS A 250 12.65 14.71 -13.80
C LYS A 250 11.60 15.75 -14.20
N MET A 251 11.96 17.02 -14.04
CA MET A 251 11.03 18.14 -14.04
C MET A 251 11.54 19.28 -14.92
N GLU A 252 10.71 19.66 -15.89
CA GLU A 252 10.98 20.80 -16.77
C GLU A 252 10.68 22.12 -16.06
N SER A 253 11.47 23.14 -16.38
CA SER A 253 11.31 24.50 -15.86
C SER A 253 10.09 25.20 -16.45
N THR A 254 9.69 26.34 -15.89
CA THR A 254 8.55 27.11 -16.40
C THR A 254 8.77 27.71 -17.80
N ASN A 255 10.04 27.86 -18.23
CA ASN A 255 10.36 28.33 -19.58
C ASN A 255 10.04 27.28 -20.65
N VAL A 256 10.24 26.00 -20.32
CA VAL A 256 9.95 24.86 -21.19
C VAL A 256 8.48 24.45 -21.04
N LYS A 257 8.03 24.26 -19.79
CA LYS A 257 6.70 23.76 -19.46
C LYS A 257 5.77 24.88 -19.01
N ARG A 258 5.02 25.44 -19.98
CA ARG A 258 4.19 26.65 -19.78
C ARG A 258 2.85 26.37 -19.09
N ASP A 259 2.34 25.15 -19.18
CA ASP A 259 1.05 24.67 -18.67
C ASP A 259 1.07 24.27 -17.18
N LEU A 260 2.20 24.49 -16.49
CA LEU A 260 2.27 24.30 -15.04
C LEU A 260 1.26 25.19 -14.30
N LYS A 261 0.58 24.59 -13.32
CA LYS A 261 -0.43 25.27 -12.50
C LYS A 261 0.21 26.32 -11.59
N ILE A 262 -0.53 27.37 -11.28
CA ILE A 262 -0.13 28.40 -10.32
C ILE A 262 -0.53 27.97 -8.90
N GLU A 263 0.38 28.17 -7.94
CA GLU A 263 0.11 28.06 -6.51
C GLU A 263 -0.74 29.27 -6.08
N ASN A 264 -2.01 29.03 -5.75
CA ASN A 264 -2.98 30.09 -5.50
C ASN A 264 -3.18 30.40 -4.01
N ALA A 265 -2.72 29.57 -3.08
CA ALA A 265 -3.00 29.78 -1.66
C ALA A 265 -2.09 30.84 -1.04
N TYR A 266 -0.86 30.97 -1.54
CA TYR A 266 0.15 31.89 -1.01
C TYR A 266 0.80 32.75 -2.10
N GLY A 267 0.57 32.44 -3.38
CA GLY A 267 1.09 33.22 -4.51
C GLY A 267 2.57 32.94 -4.80
N MET A 268 3.03 31.71 -4.54
CA MET A 268 4.46 31.35 -4.61
C MET A 268 5.01 31.11 -6.03
N GLY A 269 4.16 31.17 -7.05
CA GLY A 269 4.50 30.93 -8.45
C GLY A 269 3.95 29.60 -8.99
N LYS A 270 4.53 29.10 -10.09
CA LYS A 270 4.08 27.85 -10.72
C LYS A 270 4.59 26.63 -9.96
N VAL A 271 3.76 25.60 -9.84
CA VAL A 271 4.10 24.34 -9.16
C VAL A 271 4.37 23.22 -10.17
N SER A 272 5.49 22.53 -9.97
CA SER A 272 5.77 21.24 -10.62
C SER A 272 5.04 20.11 -9.91
N VAL A 273 4.94 20.20 -8.57
CA VAL A 273 4.18 19.30 -7.71
C VAL A 273 3.41 20.14 -6.70
N GLY A 274 2.08 19.99 -6.66
CA GLY A 274 1.22 20.73 -5.73
C GLY A 274 1.34 20.25 -4.29
N TRP A 275 0.67 20.96 -3.37
CA TRP A 275 0.61 20.62 -1.95
C TRP A 275 0.16 19.18 -1.70
N HIS A 276 0.98 18.41 -0.99
CA HIS A 276 0.67 17.03 -0.61
C HIS A 276 1.47 16.58 0.61
N ARG A 277 1.03 15.45 1.16
CA ARG A 277 1.83 14.58 2.04
C ARG A 277 2.24 13.35 1.27
N ASP A 278 3.43 12.85 1.52
CA ASP A 278 3.86 11.58 0.93
C ASP A 278 3.04 10.42 1.52
N SER A 279 2.44 9.62 0.63
CA SER A 279 1.60 8.47 0.99
C SER A 279 2.40 7.17 1.07
N GLY A 280 1.83 6.09 1.62
CA GLY A 280 2.45 4.75 1.53
C GLY A 280 3.73 4.56 2.34
N LEU A 281 4.04 5.50 3.24
CA LEU A 281 5.24 5.49 4.10
C LEU A 281 4.98 4.78 5.43
N LYS A 282 6.02 4.21 6.04
CA LYS A 282 5.98 3.77 7.44
C LYS A 282 5.68 4.99 8.32
N ASP A 283 4.83 4.82 9.34
CA ASP A 283 4.52 5.93 10.26
C ASP A 283 5.83 6.42 10.90
N PHE A 284 5.99 7.75 11.01
CA PHE A 284 7.17 8.45 11.50
C PHE A 284 8.43 8.24 10.66
N SER A 285 8.37 7.61 9.49
CA SER A 285 9.58 7.49 8.67
C SER A 285 10.04 8.83 8.10
N SER A 286 11.35 9.01 8.09
CA SER A 286 11.98 10.17 7.47
C SER A 286 11.92 10.08 5.94
N ILE A 287 12.17 11.20 5.28
CA ILE A 287 12.33 11.31 3.83
C ILE A 287 13.58 12.17 3.57
N ALA A 288 14.44 11.74 2.66
CA ALA A 288 15.60 12.51 2.21
C ALA A 288 15.49 12.81 0.72
N VAL A 289 15.77 14.04 0.31
CA VAL A 289 15.62 14.50 -1.07
C VAL A 289 16.87 15.21 -1.55
N TYR A 290 17.64 14.53 -2.41
CA TYR A 290 18.70 15.17 -3.18
C TYR A 290 18.10 15.80 -4.43
N GLN A 291 18.61 16.96 -4.84
CA GLN A 291 18.19 17.59 -6.08
C GLN A 291 19.33 18.30 -6.81
N THR A 292 19.25 18.34 -8.13
CA THR A 292 20.25 18.98 -8.98
C THR A 292 19.61 19.54 -10.26
N LEU A 293 20.27 20.51 -10.87
CA LEU A 293 19.83 21.20 -12.07
C LEU A 293 20.80 20.93 -13.21
N GLN A 294 20.29 20.41 -14.33
CA GLN A 294 21.07 20.23 -15.56
C GLN A 294 20.75 21.34 -16.56
N GLY A 295 21.79 21.89 -17.19
CA GLY A 295 21.66 22.90 -18.24
C GLY A 295 21.18 24.28 -17.76
N ALA A 296 21.19 24.56 -16.46
CA ALA A 296 20.86 25.88 -15.92
C ALA A 296 21.96 26.89 -16.31
N LYS A 297 21.54 28.01 -16.91
CA LYS A 297 22.41 29.13 -17.31
C LYS A 297 22.16 30.38 -16.48
N SER A 298 20.97 30.52 -15.90
CA SER A 298 20.55 31.69 -15.12
C SER A 298 21.09 31.64 -13.69
N THR A 299 21.66 32.77 -13.24
CA THR A 299 22.10 33.03 -11.85
C THR A 299 21.11 33.92 -11.07
N LYS A 300 19.91 34.20 -11.60
CA LYS A 300 18.93 35.07 -10.93
C LYS A 300 18.20 34.34 -9.80
N ASN A 301 18.44 34.76 -8.55
CA ASN A 301 17.85 34.15 -7.34
C ASN A 301 16.31 34.10 -7.30
N ARG A 302 15.60 35.05 -7.93
CA ARG A 302 14.12 35.14 -7.80
C ARG A 302 13.35 34.03 -8.55
N ASP A 303 14.00 33.33 -9.46
CA ASP A 303 13.37 32.30 -10.31
C ASP A 303 14.00 30.90 -10.13
N GLU A 304 14.64 30.67 -8.98
CA GLU A 304 15.21 29.38 -8.64
C GLU A 304 14.15 28.32 -8.30
N TRP A 305 14.53 27.05 -8.36
CA TRP A 305 13.71 25.95 -7.88
C TRP A 305 13.63 25.99 -6.36
N ARG A 306 12.44 25.76 -5.81
CA ARG A 306 12.19 25.88 -4.36
C ARG A 306 11.28 24.76 -3.87
N VAL A 307 11.42 24.41 -2.59
CA VAL A 307 10.40 23.62 -1.88
C VAL A 307 9.60 24.56 -0.98
N ALA A 308 8.28 24.48 -1.08
CA ALA A 308 7.37 25.16 -0.19
C ALA A 308 6.85 24.18 0.86
N LEU A 309 6.71 24.64 2.10
CA LEU A 309 6.27 23.87 3.27
C LEU A 309 5.13 24.60 3.94
N ARG A 310 4.10 23.88 4.40
CA ARG A 310 3.04 24.43 5.23
C ARG A 310 2.68 23.51 6.39
N ALA A 311 2.48 24.11 7.56
CA ALA A 311 1.99 23.41 8.75
C ALA A 311 0.50 23.04 8.60
N MET A 312 0.11 21.92 9.20
CA MET A 312 -1.23 21.38 9.18
C MET A 312 -1.75 21.15 10.60
N ASP A 313 -3.07 21.16 10.76
CA ASP A 313 -3.76 20.93 12.04
C ASP A 313 -3.74 19.44 12.40
N GLY A 314 -2.54 18.91 12.58
CA GLY A 314 -2.24 17.52 12.84
C GLY A 314 -2.44 16.59 11.65
N GLY A 315 -2.49 15.30 11.97
CA GLY A 315 -2.49 14.17 11.03
C GLY A 315 -3.67 14.09 10.07
N VAL A 316 -4.77 14.76 10.36
CA VAL A 316 -6.01 14.73 9.54
C VAL A 316 -6.63 16.10 9.31
N GLY A 317 -6.09 17.15 9.94
CA GLY A 317 -6.60 18.51 9.81
C GLY A 317 -6.10 19.23 8.57
N GLY A 318 -6.73 20.38 8.30
CA GLY A 318 -6.39 21.25 7.18
C GLY A 318 -5.17 22.13 7.44
N PRO A 319 -4.82 23.02 6.50
CA PRO A 319 -3.70 23.95 6.66
C PRO A 319 -3.87 24.86 7.89
N LEU A 320 -2.82 24.99 8.70
CA LEU A 320 -2.77 25.96 9.79
C LEU A 320 -2.46 27.34 9.23
N THR A 321 -3.50 28.15 9.01
CA THR A 321 -3.29 29.48 8.44
C THR A 321 -2.53 30.42 9.41
N SER A 322 -2.58 30.16 10.73
CA SER A 322 -1.89 30.97 11.75
C SER A 322 -0.37 30.91 11.64
N VAL A 323 0.18 29.86 11.01
CA VAL A 323 1.62 29.72 10.77
C VAL A 323 1.88 30.07 9.30
N PRO A 324 2.78 31.02 8.98
CA PRO A 324 3.13 31.31 7.60
C PRO A 324 3.78 30.07 6.94
N ALA A 325 3.56 29.90 5.65
CA ALA A 325 4.27 28.89 4.88
C ALA A 325 5.76 29.25 4.76
N LEU A 326 6.64 28.25 4.61
CA LEU A 326 8.05 28.48 4.30
C LEU A 326 8.33 28.18 2.84
N VAL A 327 9.15 29.01 2.20
CA VAL A 327 9.69 28.76 0.86
C VAL A 327 11.21 28.68 0.98
N VAL A 328 11.76 27.51 0.69
CA VAL A 328 13.18 27.21 0.84
C VAL A 328 13.84 27.13 -0.55
N PRO A 329 14.81 28.00 -0.85
CA PRO A 329 15.72 27.89 -1.98
C PRO A 329 16.34 26.50 -2.10
N LEU A 330 16.38 25.95 -3.32
CA LEU A 330 17.08 24.70 -3.61
C LEU A 330 18.17 24.93 -4.67
N PRO A 331 19.36 25.43 -4.28
CA PRO A 331 20.53 25.43 -5.14
C PRO A 331 20.86 24.03 -5.68
N SER A 332 21.43 23.96 -6.89
CA SER A 332 21.83 22.70 -7.49
C SER A 332 22.79 21.92 -6.57
N GLY A 333 22.46 20.67 -6.26
CA GLY A 333 23.22 19.85 -5.31
C GLY A 333 22.70 19.89 -3.88
N SER A 334 21.64 20.63 -3.57
CA SER A 334 21.04 20.65 -2.23
C SER A 334 20.40 19.31 -1.85
N LEU A 335 20.47 19.01 -0.56
CA LEU A 335 19.84 17.85 0.07
C LEU A 335 18.94 18.35 1.20
N TYR A 336 17.69 17.91 1.26
CA TYR A 336 16.79 18.25 2.36
C TYR A 336 16.12 17.02 2.96
N TYR A 337 15.65 17.17 4.20
CA TYR A 337 15.09 16.12 5.02
C TYR A 337 13.74 16.54 5.59
N MET A 338 12.81 15.61 5.57
CA MET A 338 11.59 15.66 6.37
C MET A 338 11.70 14.54 7.39
N LEU A 339 12.06 14.91 8.62
CA LEU A 339 12.40 13.96 9.67
C LEU A 339 11.18 13.55 10.47
N ASP A 340 11.11 12.25 10.79
CA ASP A 340 10.19 11.70 11.77
C ASP A 340 8.71 12.03 11.47
N GLU A 341 8.00 12.71 12.38
CA GLU A 341 6.58 13.05 12.21
C GLU A 341 6.30 14.21 11.23
N PHE A 342 7.33 14.83 10.62
CA PHE A 342 7.15 16.01 9.77
C PHE A 342 6.12 15.78 8.66
N ASN A 343 6.22 14.67 7.93
CA ASN A 343 5.27 14.37 6.84
C ASN A 343 3.85 14.02 7.33
N HIS A 344 3.64 13.80 8.64
CA HIS A 344 2.30 13.61 9.19
C HIS A 344 1.55 14.94 9.34
N ASN A 345 2.25 16.00 9.78
CA ASN A 345 1.64 17.27 10.18
C ASN A 345 2.08 18.47 9.32
N HIS A 346 2.80 18.23 8.23
CA HIS A 346 3.12 19.22 7.21
C HIS A 346 2.73 18.73 5.82
N GLU A 347 2.47 19.67 4.93
CA GLU A 347 2.43 19.43 3.49
C GLU A 347 3.57 20.16 2.81
N HIS A 348 3.97 19.66 1.65
CA HIS A 348 4.99 20.28 0.83
C HIS A 348 4.58 20.38 -0.64
N ALA A 349 5.17 21.33 -1.34
CA ALA A 349 5.01 21.56 -2.77
C ALA A 349 6.36 21.88 -3.42
N VAL A 350 6.50 21.59 -4.71
CA VAL A 350 7.68 21.94 -5.50
C VAL A 350 7.35 23.13 -6.39
N ILE A 351 7.95 24.27 -6.10
CA ILE A 351 7.83 25.47 -6.91
C ILE A 351 8.85 25.38 -8.04
N ALA A 352 8.36 25.50 -9.28
CA ALA A 352 9.16 25.37 -10.47
C ALA A 352 10.03 26.62 -10.68
N GLY A 353 11.31 26.42 -10.94
CA GLY A 353 12.21 27.49 -11.37
C GLY A 353 12.00 27.85 -12.85
N SER A 354 12.57 28.97 -13.28
CA SER A 354 12.49 29.41 -14.68
C SER A 354 13.43 28.63 -15.60
N ASP A 355 14.56 28.16 -15.08
CA ASP A 355 15.63 27.57 -15.88
C ASP A 355 16.14 26.25 -15.28
N GLY A 356 16.85 25.48 -16.10
CA GLY A 356 17.41 24.19 -15.73
C GLY A 356 16.38 23.06 -15.69
N LEU A 357 16.80 21.90 -16.19
CA LEU A 357 16.08 20.64 -16.01
C LEU A 357 16.38 20.12 -14.60
N ARG A 358 15.37 20.06 -13.73
CA ARG A 358 15.55 19.59 -12.35
C ARG A 358 15.40 18.08 -12.26
N TYR A 359 16.40 17.45 -11.66
CA TYR A 359 16.31 16.09 -11.14
C TYR A 359 16.20 16.11 -9.63
N SER A 360 15.40 15.21 -9.06
CA SER A 360 15.43 14.96 -7.62
C SER A 360 15.23 13.48 -7.29
N SER A 361 16.00 12.97 -6.35
CA SER A 361 15.87 11.62 -5.79
C SER A 361 15.22 11.70 -4.42
N THR A 362 13.99 11.21 -4.26
CA THR A 362 13.25 11.24 -3.00
C THR A 362 13.25 9.87 -2.33
N HIS A 363 14.17 9.66 -1.40
CA HIS A 363 14.41 8.42 -0.66
C HIS A 363 13.38 8.26 0.46
N ARG A 364 12.77 7.07 0.54
CA ARG A 364 11.58 6.80 1.38
C ARG A 364 11.70 5.44 2.05
N ALA A 365 11.21 5.34 3.29
CA ALA A 365 10.92 4.05 3.91
C ALA A 365 9.44 3.69 3.65
N ALA A 366 9.19 3.06 2.49
CA ALA A 366 7.86 2.58 2.15
C ALA A 366 7.44 1.44 3.09
N ARG A 367 6.13 1.29 3.31
CA ARG A 367 5.59 0.22 4.17
C ARG A 367 6.00 -1.15 3.62
N GLU A 368 6.83 -1.86 4.39
CA GLU A 368 7.13 -3.27 4.16
C GLU A 368 5.87 -4.12 4.33
N GLY A 369 5.77 -5.21 3.58
CA GLY A 369 4.59 -6.10 3.57
C GLY A 369 3.93 -6.16 2.19
N GLN A 370 2.64 -5.84 2.11
CA GLN A 370 1.77 -6.11 0.94
C GLN A 370 2.19 -5.47 -0.41
N GLY A 371 3.28 -4.70 -0.42
CA GLY A 371 3.84 -4.05 -1.60
C GLY A 371 5.16 -4.63 -2.09
N THR A 372 5.58 -5.82 -1.68
CA THR A 372 6.81 -6.45 -2.20
C THR A 372 6.55 -7.74 -2.95
N TRP A 373 7.40 -8.02 -3.94
CA TRP A 373 7.39 -9.29 -4.68
C TRP A 373 7.48 -10.48 -3.73
N GLN A 374 8.40 -10.41 -2.75
CA GLN A 374 8.61 -11.48 -1.77
C GLN A 374 7.35 -11.72 -0.95
N TYR A 375 6.63 -10.66 -0.54
CA TYR A 375 5.35 -10.82 0.16
C TYR A 375 4.34 -11.62 -0.66
N ILE A 376 4.10 -11.22 -1.91
CA ILE A 376 3.04 -11.85 -2.71
C ILE A 376 3.46 -13.27 -3.13
N ARG A 377 4.73 -13.48 -3.48
CA ARG A 377 5.31 -14.81 -3.74
C ARG A 377 5.10 -15.73 -2.54
N ASP A 378 5.63 -15.34 -1.38
CA ASP A 378 5.62 -16.20 -0.19
C ASP A 378 4.18 -16.48 0.27
N LYS A 379 3.27 -15.50 0.10
CA LYS A 379 1.84 -15.68 0.39
C LYS A 379 1.18 -16.69 -0.55
N VAL A 380 1.47 -16.64 -1.85
CA VAL A 380 0.95 -17.59 -2.83
C VAL A 380 1.53 -18.99 -2.61
N ASP A 381 2.84 -19.09 -2.39
CA ASP A 381 3.51 -20.36 -2.11
C ASP A 381 2.96 -21.01 -0.84
N HIS A 382 2.83 -20.24 0.26
CA HIS A 382 2.22 -20.72 1.50
C HIS A 382 0.77 -21.17 1.31
N PHE A 383 0.00 -20.46 0.47
CA PHE A 383 -1.35 -20.90 0.12
C PHE A 383 -1.33 -22.26 -0.57
N PHE A 384 -0.51 -22.47 -1.60
CA PHE A 384 -0.45 -23.75 -2.31
C PHE A 384 0.07 -24.90 -1.45
N ILE A 385 1.05 -24.65 -0.56
CA ILE A 385 1.50 -25.64 0.44
C ILE A 385 0.35 -26.04 1.38
N SER A 386 -0.49 -25.08 1.76
CA SER A 386 -1.66 -25.35 2.61
C SER A 386 -2.78 -26.05 1.84
N ALA A 387 -2.98 -25.67 0.58
CA ALA A 387 -4.03 -26.15 -0.31
C ALA A 387 -3.78 -27.58 -0.82
N SER A 388 -2.53 -28.02 -0.95
CA SER A 388 -2.18 -29.40 -1.35
C SER A 388 -2.72 -30.46 -0.39
N LYS A 389 -3.09 -30.07 0.84
CA LYS A 389 -3.72 -30.91 1.84
C LYS A 389 -5.24 -31.03 1.64
N PHE A 390 -5.82 -30.47 0.58
CA PHE A 390 -7.25 -30.45 0.33
C PHE A 390 -7.59 -30.89 -1.09
N ASP A 391 -8.61 -31.72 -1.23
CA ASP A 391 -9.21 -32.06 -2.51
C ASP A 391 -10.38 -31.10 -2.75
N PHE A 392 -10.17 -30.11 -3.61
CA PHE A 392 -11.17 -29.07 -3.93
C PHE A 392 -12.38 -29.63 -4.69
N ASN A 393 -12.26 -30.77 -5.36
CA ASN A 393 -13.36 -31.41 -6.07
C ASN A 393 -14.29 -32.18 -5.14
N LYS A 394 -13.77 -32.63 -3.99
CA LYS A 394 -14.52 -33.40 -2.98
C LYS A 394 -14.80 -32.60 -1.70
N GLY A 395 -14.17 -31.45 -1.50
CA GLY A 395 -14.31 -30.62 -0.30
C GLY A 395 -13.78 -31.27 0.97
N ASN A 396 -12.78 -32.16 0.89
CA ASN A 396 -12.16 -32.81 2.06
C ASN A 396 -10.64 -32.62 2.12
N VAL A 397 -10.07 -32.99 3.28
CA VAL A 397 -8.62 -33.05 3.49
C VAL A 397 -8.07 -34.32 2.85
N ILE A 398 -6.94 -34.18 2.16
CA ILE A 398 -6.12 -35.29 1.65
C ILE A 398 -5.23 -35.70 2.83
N ASP A 399 -5.63 -36.72 3.57
CA ASP A 399 -4.84 -37.27 4.67
C ASP A 399 -4.14 -38.55 4.20
N SER A 400 -2.81 -38.60 4.37
CA SER A 400 -1.98 -39.79 4.13
C SER A 400 -1.81 -40.66 5.38
N LYS A 401 -2.29 -40.25 6.56
CA LYS A 401 -2.08 -40.94 7.85
C LYS A 401 -3.35 -41.33 8.62
N GLY A 402 -4.55 -41.12 8.07
CA GLY A 402 -5.78 -41.67 8.66
C GLY A 402 -6.14 -41.16 10.06
N GLU A 403 -5.77 -39.93 10.41
CA GLU A 403 -6.14 -39.33 11.70
C GLU A 403 -7.60 -38.84 11.69
N ASN A 404 -8.50 -39.78 11.91
CA ASN A 404 -9.96 -39.63 11.93
C ASN A 404 -10.55 -38.90 13.15
N ASN A 405 -9.86 -37.92 13.75
CA ASN A 405 -10.35 -37.21 14.95
C ASN A 405 -10.89 -35.78 14.71
N VAL A 406 -11.06 -35.35 13.45
CA VAL A 406 -11.62 -34.02 13.14
C VAL A 406 -13.11 -34.14 12.82
N SER A 407 -13.97 -33.45 13.60
CA SER A 407 -15.41 -33.45 13.34
C SER A 407 -15.76 -32.89 11.95
N ALA A 408 -16.81 -33.42 11.31
CA ALA A 408 -17.27 -32.95 10.01
C ALA A 408 -17.54 -31.43 9.97
N LYS A 409 -18.02 -30.85 11.07
CA LYS A 409 -18.21 -29.40 11.22
C LYS A 409 -16.88 -28.64 11.06
N LYS A 410 -15.83 -29.09 11.75
CA LYS A 410 -14.50 -28.46 11.73
C LYS A 410 -13.83 -28.59 10.35
N LEU A 411 -14.05 -29.71 9.65
CA LEU A 411 -13.60 -29.87 8.26
C LEU A 411 -14.29 -28.86 7.32
N ARG A 412 -15.61 -28.68 7.45
CA ARG A 412 -16.35 -27.66 6.67
C ARG A 412 -15.83 -26.24 6.93
N GLU A 413 -15.64 -25.88 8.20
CA GLU A 413 -15.12 -24.56 8.57
C GLU A 413 -13.73 -24.31 7.98
N LYS A 414 -12.84 -25.32 8.02
CA LYS A 414 -11.52 -25.25 7.37
C LYS A 414 -11.64 -25.10 5.86
N PHE A 415 -12.52 -25.84 5.21
CA PHE A 415 -12.72 -25.75 3.76
C PHE A 415 -13.27 -24.37 3.33
N VAL A 416 -14.26 -23.84 4.06
CA VAL A 416 -14.76 -22.47 3.83
C VAL A 416 -13.64 -21.44 4.04
N SER A 417 -12.78 -21.64 5.06
CA SER A 417 -11.65 -20.75 5.32
C SER A 417 -10.61 -20.77 4.20
N ILE A 418 -10.26 -21.95 3.67
CA ILE A 418 -9.26 -22.04 2.59
C ILE A 418 -9.79 -21.49 1.27
N VAL A 419 -11.07 -21.74 0.94
CA VAL A 419 -11.72 -21.14 -0.24
C VAL A 419 -11.81 -19.62 -0.09
N ARG A 420 -12.12 -19.10 1.11
CA ARG A 420 -12.08 -17.65 1.36
C ARG A 420 -10.67 -17.09 1.15
N ALA A 421 -9.65 -17.75 1.70
CA ALA A 421 -8.25 -17.32 1.53
C ALA A 421 -7.83 -17.30 0.05
N GLN A 422 -8.18 -18.34 -0.71
CA GLN A 422 -7.97 -18.44 -2.15
C GLN A 422 -8.64 -17.28 -2.90
N GLN A 423 -9.92 -17.01 -2.65
CA GLN A 423 -10.66 -15.98 -3.37
C GLN A 423 -10.16 -14.56 -3.07
N LEU A 424 -9.73 -14.31 -1.82
CA LEU A 424 -9.10 -13.05 -1.43
C LEU A 424 -7.72 -12.89 -2.09
N LEU A 425 -6.93 -13.97 -2.18
CA LEU A 425 -5.63 -13.97 -2.85
C LEU A 425 -5.77 -13.70 -4.35
N LEU A 426 -6.78 -14.29 -5.02
CA LEU A 426 -7.13 -13.96 -6.42
C LEU A 426 -7.37 -12.47 -6.62
N ASN A 427 -8.16 -11.84 -5.74
CA ASN A 427 -8.44 -10.41 -5.83
C ASN A 427 -7.17 -9.57 -5.65
N GLU A 428 -6.31 -9.95 -4.70
CA GLU A 428 -5.06 -9.23 -4.48
C GLU A 428 -4.12 -9.36 -5.69
N VAL A 429 -3.89 -10.57 -6.21
CA VAL A 429 -3.08 -10.79 -7.41
C VAL A 429 -3.63 -10.00 -8.60
N GLU A 430 -4.96 -10.03 -8.82
CA GLU A 430 -5.58 -9.32 -9.93
C GLU A 430 -5.45 -7.79 -9.80
N PHE A 431 -5.93 -7.21 -8.69
CA PHE A 431 -6.17 -5.77 -8.59
C PHE A 431 -5.03 -4.99 -7.97
N GLU A 432 -4.19 -5.63 -7.15
CA GLU A 432 -3.04 -4.99 -6.54
C GLU A 432 -1.75 -5.22 -7.32
N TRP A 433 -1.69 -6.22 -8.21
CA TRP A 433 -0.48 -6.54 -8.97
C TRP A 433 -0.69 -6.50 -10.49
N LEU A 434 -1.49 -7.40 -11.05
CA LEU A 434 -1.60 -7.57 -12.49
C LEU A 434 -2.20 -6.32 -13.15
N ARG A 435 -3.41 -5.89 -12.76
CA ARG A 435 -4.02 -4.70 -13.37
C ARG A 435 -3.21 -3.43 -13.14
N GLN A 436 -2.49 -3.33 -12.02
CA GLN A 436 -1.54 -2.23 -11.76
C GLN A 436 -0.32 -2.26 -12.69
N TRP A 437 0.18 -3.44 -13.03
CA TRP A 437 1.27 -3.59 -14.01
C TRP A 437 0.81 -3.25 -15.42
N PHE A 438 -0.27 -3.89 -15.88
CA PHE A 438 -0.73 -3.83 -17.26
C PHE A 438 -1.33 -2.46 -17.66
N VAL A 439 -1.86 -1.68 -16.71
CA VAL A 439 -2.37 -0.32 -16.98
C VAL A 439 -1.28 0.68 -17.38
N GLN A 440 -0.01 0.39 -17.09
CA GLN A 440 1.12 1.29 -17.38
C GLN A 440 1.72 1.10 -18.78
N GLY A 441 1.26 0.09 -19.52
CA GLY A 441 1.57 -0.09 -20.93
C GLY A 441 2.88 -0.79 -21.29
N GLN A 442 3.06 -0.99 -22.59
CA GLN A 442 4.14 -1.78 -23.18
C GLN A 442 5.52 -1.14 -22.96
N ARG A 443 5.61 0.19 -23.03
CA ARG A 443 6.83 0.95 -22.78
C ARG A 443 7.31 0.73 -21.36
N HIS A 444 6.43 0.89 -20.36
CA HIS A 444 6.73 0.58 -18.97
C HIS A 444 7.25 -0.86 -18.84
N SER A 445 6.54 -1.84 -19.42
CA SER A 445 6.96 -3.23 -19.40
C SER A 445 8.36 -3.43 -19.98
N SER A 446 8.66 -2.84 -21.14
CA SER A 446 9.98 -3.01 -21.81
C SER A 446 11.16 -2.48 -21.00
N LEU A 447 10.94 -1.50 -20.10
CA LEU A 447 11.99 -0.89 -19.30
C LEU A 447 12.28 -1.70 -18.01
N HIS A 448 11.34 -2.53 -17.57
CA HIS A 448 11.37 -3.19 -16.25
C HIS A 448 11.74 -4.69 -16.35
N TYR A 449 12.96 -4.98 -16.81
CA TYR A 449 13.46 -6.36 -17.02
C TYR A 449 13.30 -7.27 -15.80
N TYR A 450 13.58 -6.75 -14.60
CA TYR A 450 13.43 -7.49 -13.34
C TYR A 450 12.01 -8.06 -13.15
N TRP A 451 10.98 -7.30 -13.56
CA TRP A 451 9.58 -7.62 -13.27
C TRP A 451 8.95 -8.62 -14.24
N HIS A 452 9.58 -8.92 -15.38
CA HIS A 452 9.02 -9.88 -16.34
C HIS A 452 8.80 -11.26 -15.72
N ARG A 453 9.79 -11.79 -14.99
CA ARG A 453 9.67 -13.10 -14.31
C ARG A 453 8.65 -13.07 -13.15
N PRO A 454 8.69 -12.11 -12.20
CA PRO A 454 7.66 -11.93 -11.19
C PRO A 454 6.23 -11.84 -11.75
N ILE A 455 6.00 -11.01 -12.78
CA ILE A 455 4.68 -10.85 -13.39
C ILE A 455 4.25 -12.12 -14.12
N GLY A 456 5.16 -12.80 -14.82
CA GLY A 456 4.91 -14.10 -15.43
C GLY A 456 4.45 -15.15 -14.41
N LYS A 457 5.12 -15.22 -13.25
CA LYS A 457 4.72 -16.10 -12.13
C LYS A 457 3.34 -15.73 -11.59
N LEU A 458 3.04 -14.44 -11.39
CA LEU A 458 1.72 -13.98 -10.95
C LEU A 458 0.62 -14.35 -11.93
N CYS A 459 0.85 -14.25 -13.25
CA CYS A 459 -0.08 -14.71 -14.27
C CYS A 459 -0.35 -16.22 -14.16
N GLY A 460 0.71 -17.03 -14.02
CA GLY A 460 0.58 -18.49 -13.85
C GLY A 460 -0.18 -18.87 -12.59
N TRP A 461 0.18 -18.28 -11.45
CA TRP A 461 -0.52 -18.52 -10.19
C TRP A 461 -1.97 -18.05 -10.20
N TYR A 462 -2.28 -16.91 -10.87
CA TYR A 462 -3.65 -16.47 -11.04
C TYR A 462 -4.48 -17.54 -11.74
N GLN A 463 -3.97 -18.10 -12.84
CA GLN A 463 -4.64 -19.17 -13.58
C GLN A 463 -4.81 -20.43 -12.73
N ASP A 464 -3.81 -20.82 -11.93
CA ASP A 464 -3.92 -21.99 -11.07
C ASP A 464 -4.93 -21.80 -9.92
N LEU A 465 -4.95 -20.61 -9.31
CA LEU A 465 -5.98 -20.23 -8.34
C LEU A 465 -7.39 -20.18 -8.98
N GLU A 466 -7.49 -19.80 -10.24
CA GLU A 466 -8.74 -19.79 -10.99
C GLU A 466 -9.24 -21.22 -11.28
N LYS A 467 -8.35 -22.15 -11.66
CA LYS A 467 -8.69 -23.58 -11.81
C LYS A 467 -9.27 -24.16 -10.52
N LEU A 468 -8.67 -23.84 -9.36
CA LEU A 468 -9.20 -24.24 -8.07
C LEU A 468 -10.61 -23.65 -7.81
N SER A 469 -10.90 -22.44 -8.32
CA SER A 469 -12.23 -21.82 -8.24
C SER A 469 -13.25 -22.61 -9.05
N VAL A 470 -12.86 -23.07 -10.24
CA VAL A 470 -13.71 -23.94 -11.09
C VAL A 470 -13.97 -25.29 -10.43
N SER A 471 -12.98 -25.90 -9.75
CA SER A 471 -13.19 -27.11 -8.95
C SER A 471 -14.26 -26.92 -7.87
N VAL A 472 -14.21 -25.78 -7.14
CA VAL A 472 -15.21 -25.45 -6.12
C VAL A 472 -16.58 -25.23 -6.76
N LEU A 473 -16.67 -24.56 -7.92
CA LEU A 473 -17.93 -24.37 -8.62
C LEU A 473 -18.58 -25.69 -9.05
N ASN A 474 -17.79 -26.61 -9.58
CA ASN A 474 -18.26 -27.94 -9.95
C ASN A 474 -18.78 -28.71 -8.74
N LEU A 475 -18.13 -28.59 -7.58
CA LEU A 475 -18.62 -29.15 -6.32
C LEU A 475 -19.96 -28.53 -5.91
N LEU A 476 -20.10 -27.19 -5.95
CA LEU A 476 -21.34 -26.49 -5.62
C LEU A 476 -22.49 -26.91 -6.55
N MET A 477 -22.27 -26.92 -7.86
CA MET A 477 -23.26 -27.33 -8.85
C MET A 477 -23.74 -28.77 -8.65
N ARG A 478 -22.83 -29.72 -8.41
CA ARG A 478 -23.21 -31.12 -8.13
C ARG A 478 -24.06 -31.22 -6.87
N GLN A 479 -23.70 -30.46 -5.84
CA GLN A 479 -24.39 -30.52 -4.57
C GLN A 479 -25.76 -29.84 -4.56
N SER A 480 -26.01 -28.85 -5.42
CA SER A 480 -27.34 -28.24 -5.54
C SER A 480 -28.39 -29.17 -6.15
N SER A 481 -27.95 -30.17 -6.91
CA SER A 481 -28.83 -31.13 -7.60
C SER A 481 -28.82 -32.52 -6.94
N SER A 482 -27.93 -32.78 -5.98
CA SER A 482 -27.81 -34.08 -5.32
C SER A 482 -28.84 -34.26 -4.20
N LYS A 483 -29.53 -35.41 -4.21
CA LYS A 483 -30.37 -35.85 -3.09
C LYS A 483 -29.55 -36.39 -1.90
N SER A 484 -28.28 -36.74 -2.10
CA SER A 484 -27.39 -37.14 -1.01
C SER A 484 -26.70 -35.92 -0.42
N GLU A 485 -26.77 -35.78 0.90
CA GLU A 485 -26.11 -34.70 1.62
C GLU A 485 -24.60 -35.00 1.65
N ASP A 486 -23.82 -34.31 0.82
CA ASP A 486 -22.38 -34.25 1.04
C ASP A 486 -22.15 -33.39 2.30
N LYS A 487 -21.85 -34.07 3.40
CA LYS A 487 -21.62 -33.47 4.72
C LYS A 487 -20.45 -32.47 4.74
N ARG A 488 -19.74 -32.27 3.63
CA ARG A 488 -18.60 -31.36 3.48
C ARG A 488 -18.93 -30.02 2.82
N VAL A 489 -20.06 -29.93 2.11
CA VAL A 489 -20.56 -28.66 1.57
C VAL A 489 -21.45 -27.99 2.61
N SER A 490 -21.42 -26.66 2.68
CA SER A 490 -22.30 -25.87 3.55
C SER A 490 -22.87 -24.67 2.81
N GLU A 491 -23.97 -24.13 3.34
CA GLU A 491 -24.50 -22.83 2.91
C GLU A 491 -23.44 -21.71 3.00
N ASP A 492 -22.56 -21.77 4.01
CA ASP A 492 -21.47 -20.81 4.19
C ASP A 492 -20.44 -20.85 3.05
N LEU A 493 -20.28 -21.99 2.37
CA LEU A 493 -19.40 -22.10 1.21
C LEU A 493 -19.96 -21.33 0.00
N TYR A 494 -21.27 -21.44 -0.25
CA TYR A 494 -21.95 -20.62 -1.25
C TYR A 494 -21.85 -19.14 -0.91
N ASP A 495 -22.11 -18.76 0.35
CA ASP A 495 -22.03 -17.37 0.80
C ASP A 495 -20.65 -16.76 0.53
N VAL A 496 -19.57 -17.47 0.89
CA VAL A 496 -18.19 -17.01 0.64
C VAL A 496 -17.93 -16.78 -0.84
N PHE A 497 -18.35 -17.71 -1.70
CA PHE A 497 -18.10 -17.61 -3.13
C PHE A 497 -18.89 -16.45 -3.75
N ILE A 498 -20.17 -16.32 -3.42
CA ILE A 498 -21.03 -15.21 -3.87
C ILE A 498 -20.43 -13.87 -3.43
N GLU A 499 -20.04 -13.75 -2.16
CA GLU A 499 -19.48 -12.50 -1.62
C GLU A 499 -18.18 -12.10 -2.33
N CYS A 500 -17.26 -13.05 -2.53
CA CYS A 500 -15.97 -12.76 -3.15
C CYS A 500 -16.09 -12.46 -4.66
N LEU A 501 -16.94 -13.20 -5.39
CA LEU A 501 -17.20 -12.94 -6.80
C LEU A 501 -17.92 -11.62 -7.01
N THR A 502 -18.88 -11.27 -6.14
CA THR A 502 -19.56 -9.97 -6.20
C THR A 502 -18.57 -8.82 -6.01
N GLU A 503 -17.62 -8.96 -5.08
CA GLU A 503 -16.57 -7.95 -4.91
C GLU A 503 -15.63 -7.89 -6.13
N ARG A 504 -15.23 -9.04 -6.67
CA ARG A 504 -14.41 -9.11 -7.89
C ARG A 504 -15.11 -8.46 -9.08
N SER A 505 -16.42 -8.71 -9.28
CA SER A 505 -17.22 -8.10 -10.35
C SER A 505 -17.17 -6.57 -10.27
N LYS A 506 -17.40 -6.00 -9.07
CA LYS A 506 -17.32 -4.54 -8.86
C LYS A 506 -15.93 -3.97 -9.14
N LEU A 507 -14.89 -4.66 -8.70
CA LEU A 507 -13.51 -4.22 -8.94
C LEU A 507 -13.19 -4.28 -10.44
N ARG A 508 -13.59 -5.33 -11.17
CA ARG A 508 -13.44 -5.41 -12.63
C ARG A 508 -14.14 -4.27 -13.34
N GLU A 509 -15.36 -3.93 -12.94
CA GLU A 509 -16.10 -2.81 -13.55
C GLU A 509 -15.41 -1.45 -13.28
N ALA A 510 -14.90 -1.24 -12.07
CA ALA A 510 -14.12 -0.04 -11.75
C ALA A 510 -12.83 0.05 -12.60
N TRP A 511 -12.16 -1.08 -12.84
CA TRP A 511 -10.98 -1.13 -13.70
C TRP A 511 -11.31 -0.99 -15.19
N LYS A 512 -12.42 -1.54 -15.66
CA LYS A 512 -12.93 -1.33 -17.03
C LYS A 512 -13.22 0.15 -17.27
N THR A 513 -13.89 0.81 -16.32
CA THR A 513 -14.09 2.27 -16.35
C THR A 513 -12.76 3.00 -16.42
N ARG A 514 -11.77 2.57 -15.63
CA ARG A 514 -10.42 3.15 -15.65
C ARG A 514 -9.76 2.99 -17.01
N TYR A 515 -9.76 1.80 -17.61
CA TYR A 515 -9.12 1.54 -18.91
C TYR A 515 -9.73 2.34 -20.06
N ASN A 516 -11.01 2.69 -19.95
CA ASN A 516 -11.73 3.50 -20.94
C ASN A 516 -11.68 5.01 -20.65
N ASP A 517 -10.86 5.47 -19.69
CA ASP A 517 -10.74 6.91 -19.43
C ASP A 517 -10.07 7.62 -20.62
N PRO A 518 -10.64 8.73 -21.14
CA PRO A 518 -10.11 9.46 -22.30
C PRO A 518 -8.67 9.93 -22.15
N VAL A 519 -8.12 10.03 -20.92
CA VAL A 519 -6.70 10.36 -20.73
C VAL A 519 -5.76 9.43 -21.50
N PHE A 520 -6.16 8.18 -21.72
CA PHE A 520 -5.34 7.21 -22.44
C PHE A 520 -5.33 7.47 -23.96
N GLU A 521 -6.28 8.22 -24.50
CA GLU A 521 -6.29 8.64 -25.90
C GLU A 521 -5.24 9.74 -26.16
N GLU A 522 -4.91 10.53 -25.13
CA GLU A 522 -4.00 11.67 -25.18
C GLU A 522 -2.51 11.29 -24.99
N ILE A 523 -2.20 10.02 -24.69
CA ILE A 523 -0.83 9.54 -24.47
C ILE A 523 -0.34 8.59 -25.58
N PRO A 524 1.00 8.42 -25.73
CA PRO A 524 1.59 7.52 -26.72
C PRO A 524 1.02 6.09 -26.62
N THR A 525 0.88 5.43 -27.77
CA THR A 525 0.23 4.11 -27.87
C THR A 525 0.94 3.03 -27.06
N ASP A 526 2.26 3.11 -26.93
CA ASP A 526 3.09 2.21 -26.12
C ASP A 526 3.00 2.49 -24.61
N GLU A 527 2.47 3.65 -24.18
CA GLU A 527 2.21 4.00 -22.77
C GLU A 527 0.75 3.72 -22.34
N ARG A 528 -0.12 3.30 -23.25
CA ARG A 528 -1.54 2.97 -22.96
C ARG A 528 -1.67 1.61 -22.25
N PRO A 529 -2.78 1.35 -21.53
CA PRO A 529 -3.04 0.05 -20.94
C PRO A 529 -2.87 -1.07 -21.97
N MET A 530 -2.07 -2.08 -21.62
CA MET A 530 -1.82 -3.23 -22.50
C MET A 530 -2.60 -4.45 -22.01
N THR A 531 -2.88 -5.38 -22.91
CA THR A 531 -3.64 -6.59 -22.59
C THR A 531 -2.88 -7.49 -21.62
N CYS A 532 -3.55 -7.94 -20.57
CA CYS A 532 -3.07 -8.96 -19.65
C CYS A 532 -3.40 -10.37 -20.18
N PRO A 533 -2.39 -11.22 -20.49
CA PRO A 533 -2.62 -12.52 -21.11
C PRO A 533 -3.50 -13.48 -20.30
N CYS A 534 -3.59 -13.30 -18.99
CA CYS A 534 -4.39 -14.15 -18.12
C CYS A 534 -5.75 -13.54 -17.71
N LEU A 535 -5.96 -12.22 -17.88
CA LEU A 535 -7.19 -11.54 -17.47
C LEU A 535 -8.08 -11.15 -18.65
N ASP A 536 -7.50 -10.53 -19.69
CA ASP A 536 -8.29 -9.93 -20.76
C ASP A 536 -8.70 -11.01 -21.78
N ARG A 537 -10.00 -11.31 -21.83
CA ARG A 537 -10.59 -12.41 -22.61
C ARG A 537 -11.85 -11.91 -23.33
N ASN A 538 -12.02 -12.31 -24.59
CA ASN A 538 -13.17 -11.93 -25.43
C ASN A 538 -14.26 -13.01 -25.50
N GLU A 539 -14.29 -13.94 -24.55
CA GLU A 539 -15.15 -15.13 -24.61
C GLU A 539 -16.54 -14.87 -24.01
N VAL A 540 -17.59 -15.30 -24.74
CA VAL A 540 -19.00 -15.24 -24.29
C VAL A 540 -19.24 -16.28 -23.19
N PHE A 541 -20.21 -16.02 -22.30
CA PHE A 541 -20.46 -16.90 -21.18
C PHE A 541 -20.98 -18.28 -21.57
N ASP A 542 -20.13 -19.31 -21.43
CA ASP A 542 -20.50 -20.72 -21.49
C ASP A 542 -19.88 -21.50 -20.32
N PHE A 543 -20.74 -21.96 -19.40
CA PHE A 543 -20.30 -22.68 -18.20
C PHE A 543 -19.60 -24.00 -18.54
N GLU A 544 -20.04 -24.73 -19.56
CA GLU A 544 -19.43 -26.00 -19.92
C GLU A 544 -18.04 -25.79 -20.54
N ALA A 545 -17.91 -24.77 -21.40
CA ALA A 545 -16.61 -24.37 -21.94
C ALA A 545 -15.63 -23.94 -20.83
N PHE A 546 -16.07 -23.09 -19.89
CA PHE A 546 -15.22 -22.63 -18.80
C PHE A 546 -14.84 -23.73 -17.81
N SER A 547 -15.76 -24.66 -17.53
CA SER A 547 -15.43 -25.84 -16.74
C SER A 547 -14.37 -26.71 -17.41
N LYS A 548 -14.39 -26.84 -18.74
CA LYS A 548 -13.37 -27.60 -19.50
C LYS A 548 -12.03 -26.86 -19.56
N LEU A 549 -12.06 -25.53 -19.72
CA LEU A 549 -10.86 -24.69 -19.79
C LEU A 549 -10.21 -24.43 -18.42
N GLY A 550 -10.92 -24.70 -17.31
CA GLY A 550 -10.45 -24.43 -15.96
C GLY A 550 -10.33 -22.94 -15.67
N ARG A 551 -11.21 -22.12 -16.26
CA ARG A 551 -11.17 -20.66 -16.26
C ARG A 551 -12.53 -20.08 -15.89
N MET A 552 -12.56 -18.89 -15.29
CA MET A 552 -13.79 -18.15 -14.99
C MET A 552 -14.07 -17.11 -16.07
N PRO A 553 -15.34 -16.73 -16.31
CA PRO A 553 -15.65 -15.62 -17.21
C PRO A 553 -15.13 -14.28 -16.68
N GLU A 554 -14.89 -13.32 -17.58
CA GLU A 554 -14.54 -11.94 -17.20
C GLU A 554 -15.75 -11.22 -16.57
N GLN A 555 -16.93 -11.37 -17.18
CA GLN A 555 -18.21 -10.91 -16.63
C GLN A 555 -18.78 -11.95 -15.67
N LEU A 556 -18.93 -11.61 -14.39
CA LEU A 556 -19.26 -12.56 -13.33
C LEU A 556 -20.75 -12.59 -12.96
N ASP A 557 -21.56 -11.64 -13.44
CA ASP A 557 -22.92 -11.42 -12.92
C ASP A 557 -23.86 -12.60 -13.16
N ASP A 558 -23.85 -13.18 -14.37
CA ASP A 558 -24.65 -14.38 -14.69
C ASP A 558 -24.23 -15.59 -13.86
N LEU A 559 -22.92 -15.74 -13.63
CA LEU A 559 -22.38 -16.81 -12.80
C LEU A 559 -22.78 -16.63 -11.33
N ILE A 560 -22.72 -15.41 -10.82
CA ILE A 560 -23.18 -15.07 -9.46
C ILE A 560 -24.66 -15.39 -9.31
N ALA A 561 -25.49 -15.04 -10.30
CA ALA A 561 -26.91 -15.36 -10.31
C ALA A 561 -27.14 -16.88 -10.25
N LYS A 562 -26.46 -17.66 -11.10
CA LYS A 562 -26.53 -19.14 -11.07
C LYS A 562 -26.13 -19.73 -9.71
N ILE A 563 -25.08 -19.23 -9.08
CA ILE A 563 -24.64 -19.73 -7.76
C ILE A 563 -25.69 -19.40 -6.68
N ARG A 564 -26.38 -18.25 -6.78
CA ARG A 564 -27.50 -17.91 -5.88
C ARG A 564 -28.67 -18.88 -6.06
N ASP A 565 -28.97 -19.29 -7.30
CA ASP A 565 -30.01 -20.29 -7.56
C ASP A 565 -29.63 -21.66 -6.98
N TRP A 566 -28.39 -22.11 -7.20
CA TRP A 566 -27.86 -23.35 -6.63
C TRP A 566 -27.90 -23.36 -5.10
N ARG A 567 -27.55 -22.23 -4.49
CA ARG A 567 -27.65 -22.04 -3.04
C ARG A 567 -29.09 -22.17 -2.55
N SER A 568 -30.04 -21.53 -3.21
CA SER A 568 -31.46 -21.61 -2.85
C SER A 568 -31.96 -23.06 -2.88
N LEU A 569 -31.65 -23.79 -3.95
CA LEU A 569 -31.99 -25.22 -4.09
C LEU A 569 -31.36 -26.07 -2.98
N TYR A 570 -30.08 -25.84 -2.67
CA TYR A 570 -29.37 -26.55 -1.61
C TYR A 570 -29.99 -26.30 -0.22
N VAL A 571 -30.40 -25.07 0.07
CA VAL A 571 -31.06 -24.72 1.35
C VAL A 571 -32.44 -25.37 1.43
N GLU A 572 -33.23 -25.33 0.36
CA GLU A 572 -34.54 -25.99 0.27
C GLU A 572 -34.43 -27.48 0.59
N MET A 573 -33.54 -28.21 -0.08
CA MET A 573 -33.35 -29.63 0.13
C MET A 573 -32.96 -29.96 1.58
N ASN A 574 -32.04 -29.19 2.17
CA ASN A 574 -31.60 -29.43 3.55
C ASN A 574 -32.66 -29.08 4.61
N THR A 575 -33.55 -28.12 4.32
CA THR A 575 -34.69 -27.83 5.21
C THR A 575 -35.75 -28.92 5.15
N ALA A 576 -36.05 -29.45 3.95
CA ALA A 576 -36.97 -30.57 3.76
C ALA A 576 -36.47 -31.86 4.43
N SER A 577 -35.19 -32.19 4.30
CA SER A 577 -34.57 -33.35 4.97
C SER A 577 -34.67 -33.26 6.49
N LYS A 578 -34.47 -32.07 7.08
CA LYS A 578 -34.61 -31.87 8.54
C LYS A 578 -36.06 -31.97 9.03
N GLN A 579 -37.03 -31.62 8.20
CA GLN A 579 -38.46 -31.77 8.52
C GLN A 579 -38.88 -33.24 8.47
N ASN A 580 -38.41 -34.01 7.48
CA ASN A 580 -38.69 -35.45 7.36
C ASN A 580 -38.11 -36.29 8.52
N VAL A 581 -36.92 -35.94 9.02
CA VAL A 581 -36.32 -36.60 10.20
C VAL A 581 -37.11 -36.29 11.48
N LYS A 582 -37.66 -35.07 11.62
CA LYS A 582 -38.49 -34.70 12.77
C LYS A 582 -39.87 -35.36 12.76
N SER A 583 -40.47 -35.59 11.59
CA SER A 583 -41.73 -36.32 11.48
C SER A 583 -41.59 -37.82 11.79
N GLN A 584 -40.41 -38.42 11.58
CA GLN A 584 -40.14 -39.80 11.99
C GLN A 584 -39.80 -39.97 13.48
N ALA A 585 -39.45 -38.88 14.18
CA ALA A 585 -39.12 -38.88 15.62
C ALA A 585 -40.31 -38.56 16.55
N GLY A 586 -41.56 -38.64 16.06
CA GLY A 586 -42.75 -38.65 16.92
C GLY A 586 -43.10 -37.34 17.64
N GLN A 587 -42.78 -36.16 17.11
CA GLN A 587 -43.30 -34.90 17.64
C GLN A 587 -44.09 -34.12 16.57
N SER A 588 -45.41 -34.34 16.56
CA SER A 588 -46.36 -33.54 15.82
C SER A 588 -46.66 -32.24 16.57
N ASN A 589 -46.11 -31.12 16.11
CA ASN A 589 -46.68 -29.81 16.39
C ASN A 589 -46.76 -29.01 15.09
N GLN A 590 -47.92 -29.09 14.44
CA GLN A 590 -48.27 -28.27 13.28
C GLN A 590 -48.48 -26.82 13.72
N LYS A 591 -47.44 -25.99 13.62
CA LYS A 591 -47.62 -24.53 13.49
C LYS A 591 -47.46 -24.16 12.03
N LYS A 592 -48.52 -23.60 11.43
CA LYS A 592 -48.53 -22.99 10.08
C LYS A 592 -47.37 -21.98 9.97
N GLN A 593 -46.26 -22.40 9.38
CA GLN A 593 -45.18 -21.50 8.99
C GLN A 593 -45.57 -20.84 7.67
N LYS A 594 -45.66 -19.50 7.68
CA LYS A 594 -45.68 -18.67 6.47
C LYS A 594 -44.55 -19.14 5.55
N LYS A 595 -44.85 -19.47 4.29
CA LYS A 595 -43.87 -19.70 3.21
C LYS A 595 -43.04 -18.42 3.01
N THR A 596 -41.98 -18.26 3.78
CA THR A 596 -40.89 -17.35 3.43
C THR A 596 -40.08 -18.05 2.34
N ARG A 597 -40.03 -17.47 1.14
CA ARG A 597 -39.09 -17.89 0.08
C ARG A 597 -37.70 -18.06 0.70
N PRO A 598 -37.01 -19.19 0.50
CA PRO A 598 -35.65 -19.37 0.98
C PRO A 598 -34.79 -18.29 0.33
N GLY A 599 -34.06 -17.56 1.18
CA GLY A 599 -33.53 -16.25 0.83
C GLY A 599 -32.41 -16.33 -0.21
N SER A 600 -32.58 -15.62 -1.33
CA SER A 600 -31.55 -15.36 -2.34
C SER A 600 -30.33 -14.58 -1.80
N LEU A 601 -30.46 -14.00 -0.60
CA LEU A 601 -29.46 -13.20 0.07
C LEU A 601 -28.52 -14.07 0.90
N THR A 602 -27.22 -13.76 0.88
CA THR A 602 -26.23 -14.35 1.80
C THR A 602 -26.53 -13.95 3.24
N ARG A 603 -25.99 -14.68 4.23
CA ARG A 603 -26.17 -14.31 5.66
C ARG A 603 -25.69 -12.89 5.97
N LYS A 604 -24.62 -12.42 5.33
CA LYS A 604 -24.11 -11.05 5.48
C LYS A 604 -25.07 -10.02 4.90
N GLU A 605 -25.65 -10.30 3.73
CA GLU A 605 -26.64 -9.42 3.10
C GLU A 605 -27.92 -9.35 3.92
N GLN A 606 -28.40 -10.48 4.47
CA GLN A 606 -29.54 -10.53 5.38
C GLN A 606 -29.31 -9.64 6.61
N LYS A 607 -28.13 -9.74 7.24
CA LYS A 607 -27.75 -8.87 8.37
C LYS A 607 -27.74 -7.38 7.99
N ARG A 608 -27.25 -7.04 6.79
CA ARG A 608 -27.23 -5.66 6.30
C ARG A 608 -28.64 -5.12 6.06
N VAL A 609 -29.52 -5.90 5.44
CA VAL A 609 -30.93 -5.51 5.22
C VAL A 609 -31.65 -5.31 6.55
N ALA A 610 -31.47 -6.23 7.51
CA ALA A 610 -32.03 -6.09 8.85
C ALA A 610 -31.55 -4.82 9.55
N SER A 611 -30.23 -4.54 9.51
CA SER A 611 -29.66 -3.32 10.09
C SER A 611 -30.17 -2.04 9.42
N ASN A 612 -30.31 -2.03 8.09
CA ASN A 612 -30.87 -0.89 7.37
C ASN A 612 -32.34 -0.66 7.73
N TRP A 613 -33.12 -1.73 7.89
CA TRP A 613 -34.52 -1.65 8.33
C TRP A 613 -34.65 -1.13 9.76
N GLU A 614 -33.77 -1.56 10.66
CA GLU A 614 -33.69 -1.04 12.04
C GLU A 614 -33.33 0.45 12.07
N LYS A 615 -32.44 0.92 11.18
CA LYS A 615 -32.13 2.34 11.03
C LYS A 615 -33.33 3.13 10.52
N LEU A 616 -34.02 2.63 9.50
CA LEU A 616 -35.23 3.26 8.96
C LEU A 616 -36.33 3.39 10.03
N LYS A 617 -36.56 2.34 10.84
CA LYS A 617 -37.50 2.36 11.97
C LYS A 617 -37.14 3.34 13.09
N LYS A 618 -35.90 3.80 13.18
CA LYS A 618 -35.49 4.84 14.15
C LYS A 618 -35.74 6.26 13.62
N HIS A 619 -35.99 6.40 12.32
CA HIS A 619 -36.28 7.66 11.65
C HIS A 619 -37.75 7.78 11.22
N MET A 620 -38.56 6.75 11.47
CA MET A 620 -40.03 6.76 11.44
C MET A 620 -40.52 6.81 12.89
#